data_AF-A0A519H940-F1
#
_entry.id   AF-A0A519H940-F1
#
_cell.length_a   1.000
_cell.length_b   1.000
_cell.length_c   1.000
_cell.angle_alpha   90.00
_cell.angle_beta   90.00
_cell.angle_gamma   90.00
#
_symmetry.space_group_name_H-M   'P 1'
#
loop_
_entity.id
_entity.type
_entity.pdbx_description
1 polymer ?
#
loop_
_entity_poly.entity_id
_entity_poly.type
_entity_poly.pdbx_seq_one_letter_code
_entity_poly.pdbx_strand_id
1 'polypeptide(L)'
;MANPRFSCSVTVQSLPEQTHLEQGLYAFSYTITIENSGDVLAQLVGRHWEITDARGQMQVVDGLAVVGHQPVLAPGQSFQYSSWAQIST
;
A
#
# COMPACT_ATOMS: atom_id res chain seq x y z
N MET A 1 17.53 -8.77 -22.53
CA MET A 1 16.69 -9.60 -21.65
C MET A 1 15.55 -8.71 -21.16
N ALA A 2 14.38 -9.29 -20.89
CA ALA A 2 13.28 -8.55 -20.27
C ALA A 2 13.68 -8.07 -18.86
N ASN A 3 13.23 -6.88 -18.50
CA ASN A 3 13.49 -6.20 -17.24
C ASN A 3 12.15 -5.79 -16.58
N PRO A 4 11.44 -6.73 -15.93
CA PRO A 4 10.21 -6.41 -15.21
C PRO A 4 10.51 -5.63 -13.93
N ARG A 5 9.87 -4.46 -13.77
CA ARG A 5 10.10 -3.59 -12.61
C ARG A 5 8.86 -2.77 -12.28
N PHE A 6 8.54 -2.69 -10.99
CA PHE A 6 7.62 -1.69 -10.46
C PHE A 6 8.37 -0.68 -9.61
N SER A 7 7.95 0.58 -9.68
CA SER A 7 8.28 1.63 -8.72
C SER A 7 7.02 2.00 -7.95
N CYS A 8 7.16 2.15 -6.64
CA CYS A 8 6.06 2.52 -5.76
C CYS A 8 6.40 3.83 -5.05
N SER A 9 5.45 4.75 -4.99
CA SER A 9 5.49 5.93 -4.13
C SER A 9 4.26 5.96 -3.24
N VAL A 10 4.42 6.46 -2.03
CA VAL A 10 3.36 6.52 -1.02
C VAL A 10 3.31 7.88 -0.37
N THR A 11 2.11 8.42 -0.24
CA THR A 11 1.81 9.58 0.59
C THR A 11 0.93 9.12 1.74
N VAL A 12 1.35 9.41 2.96
CA VAL A 12 0.62 9.04 4.18
C VAL A 12 0.13 10.31 4.87
N GLN A 13 -1.08 10.26 5.41
CA GLN A 13 -1.67 11.35 6.18
C GLN A 13 -2.30 10.77 7.45
N SER A 14 -2.20 11.50 8.55
CA SER A 14 -3.00 11.18 9.75
C SER A 14 -4.49 11.35 9.43
N LEU A 15 -5.33 10.50 10.00
CA LEU A 15 -6.79 10.56 9.88
C LEU A 15 -7.42 10.77 11.28
N PRO A 16 -7.45 12.02 11.79
CA PRO A 16 -7.90 12.32 13.15
C PRO A 16 -9.33 11.86 13.45
N GLU A 17 -10.20 11.88 12.44
CA GLU A 17 -11.61 11.50 12.58
C GLU A 17 -11.82 10.01 12.87
N GLN A 18 -10.82 9.17 12.55
CA GLN A 18 -10.80 7.72 12.82
C GLN A 18 -9.80 7.36 13.94
N THR A 19 -9.17 8.35 14.57
CA THR A 19 -8.19 8.14 15.63
C THR A 19 -8.89 8.10 17.00
N HIS A 20 -8.58 7.09 17.80
CA HIS A 20 -9.13 6.88 19.13
C HIS A 20 -8.00 6.90 20.17
N LEU A 21 -7.61 8.12 20.59
CA LEU A 21 -6.49 8.35 21.52
C LEU A 21 -6.66 7.62 22.86
N GLU A 22 -7.88 7.60 23.39
CA GLU A 22 -8.23 6.90 24.65
C GLU A 22 -7.93 5.39 24.59
N GLN A 23 -7.91 4.82 23.39
CA GLN A 23 -7.65 3.40 23.14
C GLN A 23 -6.22 3.16 22.64
N GLY A 24 -5.41 4.22 22.47
CA GLY A 24 -4.07 4.14 21.88
C GLY A 24 -4.07 3.73 20.40
N LEU A 25 -5.17 4.03 19.68
CA LEU A 25 -5.36 3.63 18.28
C LEU A 25 -5.27 4.85 17.36
N TYR A 26 -4.35 4.80 16.41
CA TYR A 26 -4.00 5.89 15.50
C TYR A 26 -4.34 5.51 14.07
N ALA A 27 -5.16 6.32 13.41
CA ALA A 27 -5.57 6.07 12.04
C ALA A 27 -4.76 6.88 11.04
N PHE A 28 -4.41 6.24 9.93
CA PHE A 28 -3.67 6.84 8.83
C PHE A 28 -4.33 6.47 7.50
N SER A 29 -4.49 7.45 6.62
CA SER A 29 -4.78 7.20 5.21
C SER A 29 -3.47 7.15 4.44
N TYR A 30 -3.44 6.33 3.39
CA TYR A 30 -2.31 6.26 2.48
C TYR A 30 -2.78 6.19 1.04
N THR A 31 -2.10 6.91 0.17
CA THR A 31 -2.27 6.87 -1.28
C THR A 31 -1.00 6.31 -1.89
N ILE A 32 -1.14 5.21 -2.61
CA ILE A 32 -0.03 4.49 -3.23
C ILE A 32 -0.16 4.64 -4.74
N THR A 33 0.93 5.04 -5.38
CA THR A 33 1.08 5.01 -6.84
C THR A 33 2.06 3.92 -7.20
N ILE A 34 1.64 2.99 -8.05
CA ILE A 34 2.46 1.90 -8.58
C ILE A 34 2.64 2.15 -10.07
N GLU A 35 3.87 2.28 -10.52
CA GLU A 35 4.23 2.48 -11.92
C GLU A 35 5.02 1.30 -12.43
N ASN A 36 4.67 0.77 -13.60
CA ASN A 36 5.52 -0.17 -14.32
C ASN A 36 6.72 0.57 -14.91
N SER A 37 7.81 0.63 -14.17
CA SER A 37 9.10 1.18 -14.60
C SER A 37 10.00 0.17 -15.32
N GLY A 38 9.45 -1.01 -15.67
CA GLY A 38 10.10 -2.02 -16.49
C GLY A 38 9.88 -1.82 -17.97
N ASP A 39 10.32 -2.79 -18.78
CA ASP A 39 10.20 -2.79 -20.24
C ASP A 39 9.22 -3.84 -20.80
N VAL A 40 8.51 -4.54 -19.92
CA VAL A 40 7.51 -5.56 -20.25
C VAL A 40 6.19 -5.33 -19.54
N LEU A 41 5.10 -5.86 -20.11
CA LEU A 41 3.78 -5.87 -19.47
C LEU A 41 3.85 -6.63 -18.13
N ALA A 42 3.27 -6.07 -17.08
CA ALA A 42 3.27 -6.67 -15.75
C ALA A 42 1.91 -6.51 -15.07
N GLN A 43 1.55 -7.44 -14.19
CA GLN A 43 0.30 -7.42 -13.43
C GLN A 43 0.58 -7.41 -11.93
N LEU A 44 -0.13 -6.56 -11.20
CA LEU A 44 -0.14 -6.60 -9.75
C LEU A 44 -1.17 -7.63 -9.26
N VAL A 45 -0.67 -8.73 -8.70
CA VAL A 45 -1.51 -9.90 -8.33
C VAL A 45 -1.98 -9.85 -6.88
N GLY A 46 -1.13 -9.36 -5.98
CA GLY A 46 -1.40 -9.35 -4.55
C GLY A 46 -0.50 -8.37 -3.80
N ARG A 47 -0.70 -8.31 -2.50
CA ARG A 47 -0.03 -7.42 -1.56
C ARG A 47 0.32 -8.18 -0.29
N HIS A 48 1.46 -7.81 0.29
CA HIS A 48 1.92 -8.24 1.58
C HIS A 48 2.32 -6.98 2.34
N TRP A 49 1.73 -6.77 3.52
CA TRP A 49 2.04 -5.64 4.39
C TRP A 49 2.66 -6.14 5.68
N GLU A 50 3.80 -5.58 6.05
CA GLU A 50 4.35 -5.65 7.40
C GLU A 50 4.16 -4.27 8.04
N ILE A 51 3.31 -4.22 9.06
CA ILE A 51 2.95 -2.98 9.76
C ILE A 51 3.54 -3.09 11.16
N THR A 52 4.48 -2.20 11.49
CA THR A 52 5.13 -2.18 12.80
C THR A 52 4.71 -0.94 13.57
N ASP A 53 4.23 -1.11 14.80
CA ASP A 53 3.91 -0.01 15.70
C ASP A 53 5.18 0.56 16.38
N ALA A 54 5.05 1.63 17.17
CA ALA A 54 6.18 2.27 17.85
C ALA A 54 6.71 1.43 19.04
N ARG A 55 5.98 0.40 19.47
CA ARG A 55 6.44 -0.60 20.46
C ARG A 55 7.13 -1.80 19.81
N GLY A 56 7.19 -1.85 18.48
CA GLY A 56 7.79 -2.94 17.72
C GLY A 56 6.89 -4.16 17.54
N GLN A 57 5.59 -4.07 17.83
CA GLN A 57 4.66 -5.14 17.46
C GLN A 57 4.40 -5.09 15.97
N MET A 58 4.53 -6.26 15.32
CA MET A 58 4.34 -6.41 13.89
C MET A 58 3.01 -7.09 13.60
N GLN A 59 2.24 -6.50 12.69
CA GLN A 59 1.07 -7.10 12.07
C GLN A 59 1.35 -7.37 10.61
N VAL A 60 1.01 -8.58 10.15
CA VAL A 60 1.08 -8.96 8.75
C VAL A 60 -0.31 -8.95 8.14
N VAL A 61 -0.45 -8.33 6.96
CA VAL A 61 -1.69 -8.35 6.17
C VAL A 61 -1.39 -8.79 4.75
N ASP A 62 -1.80 -10.02 4.43
CA ASP A 62 -1.75 -10.58 3.09
C ASP A 62 -3.09 -10.42 2.38
N GLY A 63 -3.05 -10.22 1.07
CA GLY A 63 -4.26 -10.23 0.27
C GLY A 63 -3.99 -10.29 -1.23
N LEU A 64 -4.90 -10.91 -1.96
CA LEU A 64 -4.95 -10.76 -3.40
C LEU A 64 -5.47 -9.38 -3.78
N ALA A 65 -5.07 -8.94 -4.97
CA ALA A 65 -5.42 -7.64 -5.52
C ALA A 65 -4.93 -6.46 -4.66
N VAL A 66 -5.24 -5.24 -5.09
CA VAL A 66 -5.21 -4.02 -4.28
C VAL A 66 -6.56 -3.36 -4.41
N VAL A 67 -7.22 -3.07 -3.28
CA VAL A 67 -8.59 -2.51 -3.27
C VAL A 67 -9.56 -3.21 -4.23
N GLY A 68 -9.45 -4.55 -4.36
CA GLY A 68 -10.27 -5.36 -5.26
C GLY A 68 -9.83 -5.40 -6.74
N HIS A 69 -8.73 -4.74 -7.10
CA HIS A 69 -8.22 -4.64 -8.47
C HIS A 69 -6.86 -5.34 -8.64
N GLN A 70 -6.67 -6.03 -9.77
CA GLN A 70 -5.37 -6.59 -10.19
C GLN A 70 -4.92 -5.88 -11.48
N PRO A 71 -4.43 -4.64 -11.39
CA PRO A 71 -4.11 -3.83 -12.56
C PRO A 71 -3.02 -4.51 -13.42
N VAL A 72 -3.27 -4.55 -14.72
CA VAL A 72 -2.30 -4.92 -15.75
C VAL A 72 -1.73 -3.61 -16.31
N LEU A 73 -0.43 -3.42 -16.18
CA LEU A 73 0.24 -2.17 -16.52
C LEU A 73 1.26 -2.41 -17.63
N ALA A 74 1.11 -1.70 -18.75
CA ALA A 74 2.16 -1.60 -19.76
C ALA A 74 3.34 -0.75 -19.23
N PRO A 75 4.54 -0.86 -19.81
CA PRO A 75 5.67 0.03 -19.48
C PRO A 75 5.26 1.51 -19.46
N GLY A 76 5.60 2.19 -18.37
CA GLY A 76 5.25 3.60 -18.11
C GLY A 76 3.82 3.85 -17.61
N GLN A 77 2.95 2.83 -17.53
CA GLN A 77 1.62 3.01 -16.95
C GLN A 77 1.66 2.93 -15.42
N SER A 78 0.78 3.71 -14.80
CA SER A 78 0.62 3.76 -13.35
C SER A 78 -0.80 3.45 -12.90
N PHE A 79 -0.93 2.80 -11.75
CA PHE A 79 -2.17 2.64 -11.00
C PHE A 79 -2.05 3.32 -9.64
N GLN A 80 -3.04 4.14 -9.29
CA GLN A 80 -3.11 4.81 -8.00
C GLN A 80 -4.34 4.36 -7.23
N TYR A 81 -4.17 4.11 -5.94
CA TYR A 81 -5.28 3.83 -5.04
C TYR A 81 -5.03 4.40 -3.65
N SER A 82 -6.12 4.66 -2.94
CA SER A 82 -6.09 5.08 -1.54
C SER A 82 -6.75 4.04 -0.66
N SER A 83 -6.22 3.87 0.54
CA SER A 83 -6.83 3.07 1.60
C SER A 83 -6.38 3.65 2.95
N TRP A 84 -6.72 2.98 4.04
CA TRP A 84 -6.40 3.44 5.38
C TRP A 84 -6.17 2.24 6.29
N ALA A 85 -5.46 2.48 7.40
CA ALA A 85 -5.23 1.49 8.44
C ALA A 85 -5.24 2.17 9.81
N GLN A 86 -5.58 1.41 10.83
CA GLN A 86 -5.46 1.80 12.22
C GLN A 86 -4.33 0.99 12.85
N ILE A 87 -3.43 1.67 13.54
CA ILE A 87 -2.23 1.08 14.14
C ILE A 87 -2.25 1.40 15.63
N SER A 88 -1.81 0.44 16.44
CA SER A 88 -1.52 0.67 17.87
C SER A 88 -0.33 1.62 18.04
N THR A 89 -0.14 2.12 19.26
CA THR A 89 1.10 2.82 19.65
C THR A 89 2.25 1.85 19.78
#